data_AF-A0A960IG33-F1
#
_entry.id   AF-A0A960IG33-F1
#
_cell.length_a   1.000
_cell.length_b   1.000
_cell.length_c   1.000
_cell.angle_alpha   90.00
_cell.angle_beta   90.00
_cell.angle_gamma   90.00
#
_symmetry.space_group_name_H-M   'P 1'
#
loop_
_entity.id
_entity.type
_entity.pdbx_description
1 polymer ?
#
loop_
_entity_poly.entity_id
_entity_poly.type
_entity_poly.pdbx_seq_one_letter_code
_entity_poly.pdbx_strand_id
1 'polypeptide(L)'
;MDPAQFLTESRVVIVAGKGGVGKTTVTAALARTAALAGLTTLVVEVEGKSGLATLYGQPQFAYDEVVLSPGGPQGAADVLARTVTPDEALLEYL
;
A
#
# COMPACT_ATOMS: atom_id res chain seq x y z
N MET A 1 9.41 20.28 -5.27
CA MET A 1 9.39 19.25 -4.21
C MET A 1 9.93 17.99 -4.85
N ASP A 2 10.98 17.40 -4.30
CA ASP A 2 11.42 16.06 -4.70
C ASP A 2 10.46 15.03 -4.09
N PRO A 3 9.71 14.25 -4.90
CA PRO A 3 8.77 13.26 -4.38
C PRO A 3 9.46 12.21 -3.49
N ALA A 4 10.70 11.81 -3.82
CA ALA A 4 11.43 10.82 -3.05
C ALA A 4 11.72 11.36 -1.64
N GLN A 5 12.19 12.62 -1.56
CA GLN A 5 12.42 13.29 -0.28
C GLN A 5 11.11 13.39 0.53
N PHE A 6 10.03 13.89 -0.06
CA PHE A 6 8.74 14.05 0.65
C PHE A 6 8.21 12.72 1.20
N LEU A 7 8.28 11.64 0.41
CA LEU A 7 7.78 10.31 0.79
C LEU A 7 8.69 9.59 1.78
N THR A 8 9.95 10.00 1.92
CA THR A 8 10.91 9.40 2.86
C THR A 8 11.13 10.22 4.13
N GLU A 9 10.75 11.50 4.14
CA GLU A 9 10.70 12.35 5.35
C GLU A 9 9.87 11.68 6.45
N SER A 10 8.77 11.04 6.08
CA SER A 10 7.99 10.17 6.95
C SER A 10 7.95 8.77 6.38
N ARG A 11 8.65 7.82 7.02
CA ARG A 11 8.67 6.40 6.60
C ARG A 11 7.34 5.67 6.73
N VAL A 12 6.34 6.32 7.33
CA VAL A 12 4.97 5.83 7.50
C VAL A 12 4.01 6.96 7.18
N VAL A 13 3.05 6.70 6.29
CA VAL A 13 1.98 7.64 5.93
C VAL A 13 0.64 7.00 6.26
N ILE A 14 -0.18 7.69 7.06
CA ILE A 14 -1.53 7.26 7.41
C ILE A 14 -2.53 8.08 6.61
N VAL A 15 -3.31 7.40 5.75
CA VAL A 15 -4.38 8.03 4.97
C VAL A 15 -5.71 7.84 5.71
N ALA A 16 -6.16 8.88 6.41
CA ALA A 16 -7.39 8.87 7.20
C ALA A 16 -8.47 9.78 6.61
N GLY A 17 -9.73 9.50 6.95
CA GLY A 17 -10.89 10.22 6.41
C GLY A 17 -12.18 9.41 6.54
N LYS A 18 -13.33 10.06 6.31
CA LYS A 18 -14.66 9.42 6.37
C LYS A 18 -14.81 8.28 5.34
N GLY A 19 -15.84 7.46 5.47
CA GLY A 19 -16.19 6.46 4.45
C GLY A 19 -16.46 7.13 3.09
N GLY A 20 -15.97 6.54 2.00
CA GLY A 20 -16.25 7.01 0.63
C GLY A 20 -15.48 8.25 0.15
N VAL A 21 -14.61 8.87 0.95
CA VAL A 21 -13.87 10.09 0.54
C VAL A 21 -12.64 9.82 -0.35
N GLY A 22 -12.40 8.57 -0.73
CA GLY A 22 -11.29 8.20 -1.62
C GLY A 22 -9.96 7.84 -0.91
N LYS A 23 -9.99 7.43 0.37
CA LYS A 23 -8.78 7.01 1.11
C LYS A 23 -7.95 5.98 0.32
N THR A 24 -8.57 4.89 -0.12
CA THR A 24 -7.90 3.84 -0.88
C THR A 24 -7.28 4.38 -2.18
N THR A 25 -7.99 5.26 -2.88
CA THR A 25 -7.51 5.87 -4.12
C THR A 25 -6.28 6.74 -3.86
N VAL A 26 -6.29 7.54 -2.79
CA VAL A 26 -5.13 8.35 -2.38
C VAL A 26 -3.97 7.46 -1.96
N THR A 27 -4.21 6.40 -1.19
CA THR A 27 -3.18 5.41 -0.82
C THR A 27 -2.53 4.78 -2.05
N ALA A 28 -3.32 4.32 -3.02
CA ALA A 28 -2.81 3.75 -4.27
C ALA A 28 -1.98 4.78 -5.07
N ALA A 29 -2.43 6.03 -5.14
CA ALA A 29 -1.70 7.10 -5.81
C ALA A 29 -0.36 7.42 -5.12
N LEU A 30 -0.31 7.44 -3.79
CA LEU A 30 0.91 7.64 -3.03
C LEU A 30 1.89 6.47 -3.23
N ALA A 31 1.42 5.24 -3.09
CA ALA A 31 2.24 4.04 -3.30
C ALA A 31 2.81 3.97 -4.72
N ARG A 32 1.99 4.30 -5.73
CA ARG A 32 2.45 4.37 -7.12
C ARG A 32 3.48 5.49 -7.33
N THR A 33 3.29 6.65 -6.71
CA THR A 33 4.26 7.76 -6.78
C THR A 33 5.59 7.36 -6.14
N ALA A 34 5.56 6.69 -4.99
CA ALA A 34 6.74 6.18 -4.32
C ALA A 34 7.50 5.16 -5.16
N ALA A 35 6.78 4.18 -5.73
CA ALA A 35 7.36 3.20 -6.65
C ALA A 35 8.03 3.86 -7.86
N LEU A 36 7.38 4.85 -8.49
CA LEU A 36 7.97 5.61 -9.60
C LEU A 36 9.20 6.44 -9.21
N ALA A 37 9.32 6.81 -7.93
CA ALA A 37 10.50 7.44 -7.37
C ALA A 37 11.60 6.42 -6.97
N GLY A 38 11.43 5.14 -7.29
CA GLY A 38 12.38 4.08 -6.97
C GLY A 38 12.28 3.55 -5.53
N LEU A 39 11.17 3.82 -4.83
CA LEU A 39 10.96 3.43 -3.44
C LEU A 39 10.01 2.23 -3.35
N THR A 40 10.52 1.11 -2.84
CA THR A 40 9.66 -0.04 -2.50
C THR A 40 8.71 0.36 -1.38
N THR A 41 7.41 0.17 -1.60
CA THR A 41 6.36 0.64 -0.69
C THR A 41 5.42 -0.49 -0.32
N LEU A 42 5.18 -0.67 0.98
CA LEU A 42 4.17 -1.58 1.50
C LEU A 42 2.90 -0.81 1.85
N VAL A 43 1.78 -1.19 1.24
CA VAL A 43 0.45 -0.73 1.61
C VAL A 43 -0.18 -1.69 2.61
N VAL A 44 -0.58 -1.17 3.77
CA VAL A 44 -1.25 -1.97 4.81
C VAL A 44 -2.71 -1.54 4.92
N GLU A 45 -3.62 -2.48 4.70
CA GLU A 45 -5.04 -2.33 5.01
C GLU A 45 -5.36 -2.88 6.40
N VAL A 46 -6.25 -2.20 7.13
CA VAL A 46 -6.72 -2.65 8.45
C VAL A 46 -8.22 -2.97 8.52
N GLU A 47 -8.99 -2.61 7.48
CA GLU A 47 -10.45 -2.83 7.44
C GLU A 47 -10.89 -3.92 6.43
N GLY A 48 -9.93 -4.63 5.82
CA GLY A 48 -10.14 -5.84 4.98
C GLY A 48 -11.04 -5.70 3.75
N LYS A 49 -11.52 -4.49 3.42
CA LYS A 49 -12.48 -4.23 2.32
C LYS A 49 -12.20 -2.91 1.61
N SER A 50 -10.94 -2.53 1.41
CA SER A 50 -10.64 -1.18 0.90
C SER A 50 -10.79 -1.04 -0.64
N GLY A 51 -10.82 -2.15 -1.38
CA GLY A 51 -10.90 -2.15 -2.85
C GLY A 51 -9.55 -1.91 -3.54
N LEU A 52 -8.43 -1.93 -2.81
CA LEU A 52 -7.09 -1.67 -3.36
C LEU A 52 -6.70 -2.67 -4.45
N ALA A 53 -6.91 -3.97 -4.23
CA ALA A 53 -6.64 -5.01 -5.22
C ALA A 53 -7.27 -4.69 -6.58
N THR A 54 -8.54 -4.24 -6.57
CA THR A 54 -9.29 -3.85 -7.76
C THR A 54 -8.65 -2.65 -8.47
N LEU A 55 -8.14 -1.65 -7.75
CA LEU A 55 -7.45 -0.50 -8.35
C LEU A 55 -6.16 -0.90 -9.07
N TYR A 56 -5.50 -1.96 -8.61
CA TYR A 56 -4.30 -2.52 -9.23
C TYR A 56 -4.61 -3.64 -10.26
N GLY A 57 -5.89 -4.00 -10.46
CA GLY A 57 -6.28 -5.11 -11.34
C GLY A 57 -5.81 -6.48 -10.84
N GLN A 58 -5.60 -6.62 -9.52
CA GLN A 58 -5.09 -7.83 -8.88
C GLN A 58 -6.21 -8.62 -8.18
N PRO A 59 -6.01 -9.92 -7.93
CA PRO A 59 -6.86 -10.70 -7.04
C PRO A 59 -6.88 -10.12 -5.62
N GLN A 60 -7.93 -10.45 -4.86
CA GLN A 60 -7.98 -10.12 -3.43
C GLN A 60 -6.82 -10.80 -2.68
N PHE A 61 -6.26 -10.10 -1.70
CA PHE A 61 -5.17 -10.55 -0.85
C PHE A 61 -5.58 -10.48 0.62
N ALA A 62 -4.87 -11.23 1.46
CA ALA A 62 -5.18 -11.39 2.88
C ALA A 62 -3.96 -11.00 3.71
N TYR A 63 -3.62 -11.81 4.72
CA TYR A 63 -2.59 -11.51 5.71
C TYR A 63 -1.18 -11.44 5.15
N ASP A 64 -0.87 -12.35 4.23
CA ASP A 64 0.45 -12.44 3.61
C ASP A 64 0.71 -11.25 2.67
N GLU A 65 1.97 -10.85 2.61
CA GLU A 65 2.42 -9.81 1.69
C GLU A 65 2.35 -10.30 0.25
N VAL A 66 1.75 -9.48 -0.62
CA VAL A 66 1.68 -9.71 -2.06
C VAL A 66 2.28 -8.55 -2.83
N VAL A 67 2.84 -8.83 -3.99
CA VAL A 67 3.26 -7.78 -4.94
C VAL A 67 2.04 -7.35 -5.75
N LEU A 68 1.57 -6.12 -5.55
CA LEU A 68 0.47 -5.55 -6.34
C LEU A 68 0.94 -5.01 -7.69
N SER A 69 2.12 -4.39 -7.71
CA SER A 69 2.77 -3.89 -8.91
C SER A 69 4.26 -4.15 -8.79
N PRO A 70 4.83 -5.07 -9.58
CA PRO A 70 6.27 -5.25 -9.59
C PRO A 70 6.96 -4.01 -10.15
N GLY A 71 8.19 -3.81 -9.72
CA GLY A 71 9.11 -2.84 -10.28
C GLY A 71 9.40 -3.12 -11.76
N GLY A 72 9.91 -2.11 -12.45
CA GLY A 72 10.11 -2.15 -13.89
C GLY A 72 11.53 -1.74 -14.30
N PRO A 73 11.95 -2.07 -15.53
CA PRO A 73 13.28 -1.76 -16.05
C PRO A 73 13.60 -0.26 -16.12
N GLN A 74 12.60 0.60 -15.95
CA GLN A 74 12.72 2.06 -15.92
C GLN A 74 13.06 2.61 -14.53
N GLY A 75 13.39 1.74 -13.56
CA GLY A 75 13.78 2.13 -12.20
C GLY A 75 12.62 2.26 -11.22
N ALA A 76 11.39 1.92 -11.63
CA ALA A 76 10.28 1.83 -10.69
C ALA A 76 10.47 0.64 -9.74
N ALA A 77 10.19 0.83 -8.45
CA ALA A 77 10.27 -0.20 -7.42
C ALA A 77 8.92 -0.89 -7.18
N ASP A 78 8.91 -1.90 -6.30
CA ASP A 78 7.71 -2.70 -6.03
C ASP A 78 6.68 -1.93 -5.19
N VAL A 79 5.40 -2.12 -5.53
CA VAL A 79 4.27 -1.86 -4.61
C VAL A 79 3.82 -3.20 -4.04
N LEU A 80 4.00 -3.34 -2.75
CA LEU A 80 3.61 -4.48 -1.94
C LEU A 80 2.31 -4.14 -1.21
N ALA A 81 1.52 -5.14 -0.85
CA ALA A 81 0.37 -4.95 0.02
C ALA A 81 0.09 -6.13 0.91
N ARG A 82 -0.54 -5.86 2.05
CA ARG A 82 -1.17 -6.86 2.92
C ARG A 82 -2.36 -6.28 3.66
N THR A 83 -3.24 -7.15 4.11
CA THR A 83 -4.32 -6.83 5.02
C THR A 83 -3.97 -7.35 6.39
N VAL A 84 -3.88 -6.48 7.39
CA VAL A 84 -3.71 -6.90 8.79
C VAL A 84 -5.08 -6.96 9.44
N THR A 85 -5.48 -8.15 9.88
CA THR A 85 -6.71 -8.36 10.66
C THR A 85 -6.35 -8.59 12.13
N PRO A 86 -7.21 -8.19 13.10
CA PRO A 86 -6.95 -8.42 14.51
C PRO A 86 -6.78 -9.91 14.87
N ASP A 87 -7.55 -10.79 14.22
CA ASP A 87 -7.56 -12.22 14.52
C ASP A 87 -6.24 -12.88 14.09
N GLU A 88 -5.78 -12.61 12.86
CA GLU A 88 -4.52 -13.17 12.34
C GLU A 88 -3.31 -12.57 13.07
N ALA A 89 -3.34 -11.27 13.39
CA ALA A 89 -2.29 -10.62 14.16
C ALA A 89 -2.19 -11.15 15.60
N LEU A 90 -3.31 -11.51 16.22
CA LEU A 90 -3.31 -12.15 17.53
C LEU A 90 -2.72 -13.56 17.47
N LEU A 91 -3.04 -14.34 16.45
CA LEU A 91 -2.46 -15.67 16.27
C LEU A 91 -0.96 -15.63 16.02
N GLU A 92 -0.45 -14.65 15.27
CA GLU A 92 1.00 -14.47 15.06
C GLU A 92 1.72 -14.04 16.35
N TYR A 93 1.05 -13.30 17.23
CA TYR A 93 1.63 -12.81 18.47
C TYR A 93 1.83 -13.91 19.54
N LEU A 94 0.95 -14.92 19.57
CA LEU A 94 0.93 -15.98 20.59
C LEU A 94 1.93 -17.11 20.30
#